data_AF-A0A0A9A323-F1
#
_entry.id   AF-A0A0A9A323-F1
#
_cell.length_a   1.000
_cell.length_b   1.000
_cell.length_c   1.000
_cell.angle_alpha   90.00
_cell.angle_beta   90.00
_cell.angle_gamma   90.00
#
_symmetry.space_group_name_H-M   'P 1'
#
loop_
_entity.id
_entity.type
_entity.pdbx_description
1 polymer ?
#
loop_
_entity_poly.entity_id
_entity_poly.type
_entity_poly.pdbx_seq_one_letter_code
_entity_poly.pdbx_strand_id
1 'polypeptide(L)'
;MEAELELIRGVVPDYPIVAVTASPDVAAARAPAAEDTSYDTFRFYIDGLHFGEVSLAFTNPRGDLALRRFWRFHLGDFDAAHLRFFVEMGVEVPARRASAARLGAALMAFETLVNPRVAWVTYDGAADLAYLIRCIGGGMQLPLQRHNFLLLCRTFFPAMYDLKVLAMHGELEVSHSPSSNNALLDEAPAPEAIMAGSSAFAGCLGDPATAARMERYRGVLFGFDDDSSGTTASYGYGEGEHHHHHLPAISYAQVPPMYPGAMTSVGSFVTPSFRDPN
;
A
#
# COMPACT_ATOMS: atom_id res chain seq x y z
N MET A 1 0.27 11.58 -16.86
CA MET A 1 0.15 10.12 -16.74
C MET A 1 1.15 9.42 -17.64
N GLU A 2 1.03 9.48 -18.98
CA GLU A 2 1.96 8.74 -19.87
C GLU A 2 3.44 9.02 -19.62
N ALA A 3 3.83 10.30 -19.47
CA ALA A 3 5.22 10.65 -19.14
C ALA A 3 5.69 10.03 -17.80
N GLU A 4 4.81 9.95 -16.80
CA GLU A 4 5.13 9.35 -15.51
C GLU A 4 5.21 7.82 -15.58
N LEU A 5 4.34 7.20 -16.39
CA LEU A 5 4.38 5.76 -16.64
C LEU A 5 5.67 5.37 -17.37
N GLU A 6 6.19 6.19 -18.27
CA GLU A 6 7.47 5.95 -18.93
C GLU A 6 8.65 6.07 -17.95
N LEU A 7 8.59 7.03 -17.02
CA LEU A 7 9.58 7.10 -15.93
C LEU A 7 9.53 5.86 -15.05
N ILE A 8 8.33 5.39 -14.67
CA ILE A 8 8.16 4.15 -13.90
C ILE A 8 8.77 2.97 -14.65
N ARG A 9 8.44 2.79 -15.94
CA ARG A 9 9.00 1.73 -16.78
C ARG A 9 10.53 1.72 -16.74
N GLY A 10 11.15 2.90 -16.78
CA GLY A 10 12.60 3.05 -16.76
C GLY A 10 13.27 2.66 -15.43
N VAL A 11 12.59 2.84 -14.29
CA VAL A 11 13.20 2.59 -12.96
C VAL A 11 13.00 1.16 -12.46
N VAL A 12 11.96 0.46 -12.91
CA VAL A 12 11.61 -0.90 -12.45
C VAL A 12 12.80 -1.89 -12.44
N PRO A 13 13.69 -1.94 -13.47
CA PRO A 13 14.80 -2.89 -13.46
C PRO A 13 15.81 -2.66 -12.33
N ASP A 14 16.04 -1.41 -11.94
CA ASP A 14 17.06 -1.02 -10.95
C ASP A 14 16.46 -0.82 -9.53
N TYR A 15 15.15 -0.63 -9.44
CA TYR A 15 14.39 -0.39 -8.21
C TYR A 15 13.26 -1.42 -8.04
N PRO A 16 13.60 -2.70 -7.78
CA PRO A 16 12.65 -3.82 -7.83
C PRO A 16 11.81 -3.98 -6.56
N ILE A 17 11.90 -3.09 -5.57
CA ILE A 17 11.05 -3.11 -4.38
C ILE A 17 9.95 -2.07 -4.61
N VAL A 18 8.71 -2.53 -4.78
CA VAL A 18 7.55 -1.69 -5.05
C VAL A 18 6.67 -1.68 -3.83
N ALA A 19 6.68 -0.59 -3.08
CA ALA A 19 5.71 -0.39 -2.04
C ALA A 19 4.43 0.22 -2.62
N VAL A 20 3.27 -0.26 -2.17
CA VAL A 20 1.95 0.24 -2.59
C VAL A 20 1.07 0.56 -1.38
N THR A 21 0.30 1.64 -1.49
CA THR A 21 -0.83 1.94 -0.62
C THR A 21 -1.96 2.51 -1.45
N ALA A 22 -3.20 2.16 -1.10
CA ALA A 22 -4.40 2.71 -1.68
C ALA A 22 -5.29 3.28 -0.59
N SER A 23 -5.57 4.58 -0.68
CA SER A 23 -6.53 5.22 0.21
C SER A 23 -7.82 5.49 -0.55
N PRO A 24 -8.98 4.99 -0.07
CA PRO A 24 -10.26 5.44 -0.56
C PRO A 24 -10.43 6.92 -0.17
N ASP A 25 -10.89 7.75 -1.10
CA ASP A 25 -11.15 9.15 -0.76
C ASP A 25 -12.52 9.26 -0.05
N VAL A 26 -12.63 10.24 0.83
CA VAL A 26 -13.49 10.29 2.03
C VAL A 26 -14.99 10.25 1.71
N ALA A 27 -15.38 10.47 0.45
CA ALA A 27 -16.79 10.45 0.04
C ALA A 27 -17.38 9.03 -0.16
N ALA A 28 -16.56 7.96 -0.12
CA ALA A 28 -17.08 6.60 -0.14
C ALA A 28 -17.65 6.19 1.24
N ALA A 29 -18.94 6.49 1.37
CA ALA A 29 -19.93 6.01 2.32
C ALA A 29 -19.61 4.69 3.03
N ARG A 30 -19.81 4.70 4.37
CA ARG A 30 -19.91 3.53 5.26
C ARG A 30 -18.72 2.56 5.14
N ALA A 31 -17.58 3.00 5.65
CA ALA A 31 -16.59 2.08 6.18
C ALA A 31 -17.30 0.99 7.01
N PRO A 32 -17.00 -0.30 6.78
CA PRO A 32 -17.39 -1.38 7.68
C PRO A 32 -17.24 -0.99 9.15
N ALA A 33 -18.20 -1.40 9.97
CA ALA A 33 -18.03 -1.28 11.42
C ALA A 33 -16.72 -1.99 11.81
N ALA A 34 -15.97 -1.42 12.76
CA ALA A 34 -14.67 -1.96 13.17
C ALA A 34 -14.72 -3.44 13.61
N GLU A 35 -15.91 -3.92 14.00
CA GLU A 35 -16.19 -5.29 14.44
C GLU A 35 -16.52 -6.25 13.27
N ASP A 36 -16.97 -5.73 12.12
CA ASP A 36 -17.30 -6.55 10.95
C ASP A 36 -16.05 -6.77 10.12
N THR A 37 -15.55 -7.98 10.28
CA THR A 37 -14.28 -8.44 9.74
C THR A 37 -14.48 -9.29 8.50
N SER A 38 -15.73 -9.63 8.16
CA SER A 38 -16.02 -10.61 7.12
C SER A 38 -15.50 -10.19 5.74
N TYR A 39 -15.04 -11.19 4.98
CA TYR A 39 -14.61 -10.96 3.60
C TYR A 39 -15.73 -10.37 2.72
N ASP A 40 -16.98 -10.73 2.96
CA ASP A 40 -18.12 -10.18 2.21
C ASP A 40 -18.27 -8.68 2.42
N THR A 41 -18.11 -8.20 3.66
CA THR A 41 -18.14 -6.78 3.99
C THR A 41 -16.94 -6.03 3.43
N PHE A 42 -15.73 -6.60 3.57
CA PHE A 42 -14.53 -6.08 2.91
C PHE A 42 -14.73 -5.95 1.39
N ARG A 43 -15.21 -7.02 0.75
CA ARG A 43 -15.45 -7.07 -0.70
C ARG A 43 -16.47 -6.03 -1.12
N PHE A 44 -17.61 -5.95 -0.42
CA PHE A 44 -18.65 -4.98 -0.69
C PHE A 44 -18.14 -3.54 -0.60
N TYR A 45 -17.35 -3.25 0.45
CA TYR A 45 -16.72 -1.95 0.62
C TYR A 45 -15.78 -1.63 -0.54
N ILE A 46 -14.84 -2.53 -0.86
CA ILE A 46 -13.87 -2.31 -1.93
C ILE A 46 -14.57 -2.20 -3.29
N ASP A 47 -15.54 -3.06 -3.62
CA ASP A 47 -16.29 -3.01 -4.90
C ASP A 47 -17.10 -1.71 -5.05
N GLY A 48 -17.56 -1.14 -3.94
CA GLY A 48 -18.27 0.15 -3.88
C GLY A 48 -17.39 1.39 -4.05
N LEU A 49 -16.06 1.24 -4.03
CA LEU A 49 -15.16 2.36 -4.28
C LEU A 49 -15.21 2.79 -5.75
N HIS A 50 -15.60 4.04 -5.98
CA HIS A 50 -15.68 4.67 -7.31
C HIS A 50 -14.46 5.51 -7.65
N PHE A 51 -13.70 5.94 -6.65
CA PHE A 51 -12.52 6.77 -6.78
C PHE A 51 -11.60 6.55 -5.57
N GLY A 52 -10.33 6.89 -5.71
CA GLY A 52 -9.33 6.68 -4.67
C GLY A 52 -7.95 7.15 -5.13
N GLU A 53 -6.99 7.09 -4.23
CA GLU A 53 -5.59 7.36 -4.52
C GLU A 53 -4.78 6.07 -4.41
N VAL A 54 -3.91 5.82 -5.40
CA VAL A 54 -2.87 4.79 -5.32
C VAL A 54 -1.52 5.47 -5.30
N SER A 55 -0.74 5.17 -4.26
CA SER A 55 0.64 5.61 -4.13
C SER A 55 1.60 4.45 -4.38
N LEU A 56 2.66 4.72 -5.16
CA LEU A 56 3.72 3.77 -5.48
C LEU A 56 5.10 4.36 -5.17
N ALA A 57 5.90 3.62 -4.42
CA ALA A 57 7.31 3.93 -4.19
C ALA A 57 8.19 2.79 -4.72
N PHE A 58 9.23 3.14 -5.49
CA PHE A 58 10.16 2.18 -6.08
C PHE A 58 11.51 2.35 -5.41
N THR A 59 12.00 1.29 -4.77
CA THR A 59 13.21 1.31 -3.94
C THR A 59 14.19 0.24 -4.42
N ASN A 60 15.48 0.53 -4.38
CA ASN A 60 16.51 -0.44 -4.71
C ASN A 60 16.88 -1.29 -3.47
N PRO A 61 17.65 -2.38 -3.61
CA PRO A 61 18.05 -3.20 -2.46
C PRO A 61 18.91 -2.48 -1.40
N ARG A 62 19.37 -1.25 -1.65
CA ARG A 62 20.08 -0.43 -0.67
C ARG A 62 19.15 0.49 0.14
N GLY A 63 17.87 0.54 -0.21
CA GLY A 63 16.90 1.46 0.38
C GLY A 63 16.81 2.82 -0.32
N ASP A 64 17.47 3.02 -1.47
CA ASP A 64 17.36 4.29 -2.20
C ASP A 64 16.06 4.36 -3.00
N LEU A 65 15.34 5.48 -2.88
CA LEU A 65 14.13 5.77 -3.64
C LEU A 65 14.44 6.20 -5.07
N ALA A 66 13.76 5.60 -6.05
CA ALA A 66 13.88 5.91 -7.47
C ALA A 66 13.59 7.39 -7.73
N LEU A 67 14.53 8.08 -8.40
CA LEU A 67 14.42 9.50 -8.75
C LEU A 67 14.07 10.42 -7.56
N ARG A 68 14.33 9.96 -6.32
CA ARG A 68 13.97 10.62 -5.05
C ARG A 68 12.49 11.04 -4.99
N ARG A 69 11.58 10.24 -5.56
CA ARG A 69 10.14 10.52 -5.61
C ARG A 69 9.31 9.26 -5.42
N PHE A 70 8.06 9.46 -5.06
CA PHE A 70 6.99 8.46 -5.15
C PHE A 70 5.90 8.99 -6.09
N TRP A 71 5.10 8.09 -6.65
CA TRP A 71 4.02 8.43 -7.56
C TRP A 71 2.68 8.33 -6.86
N ARG A 72 1.86 9.36 -7.02
CA ARG A 72 0.47 9.41 -6.56
C ARG A 72 -0.47 9.48 -7.75
N PHE A 73 -1.32 8.47 -7.88
CA PHE A 73 -2.34 8.40 -8.91
C PHE A 73 -3.71 8.57 -8.29
N HIS A 74 -4.36 9.67 -8.62
CA HIS A 74 -5.76 9.88 -8.27
C HIS A 74 -6.65 9.23 -9.34
N LEU A 75 -7.34 8.18 -8.95
CA LEU A 75 -8.10 7.27 -9.81
C LEU A 75 -9.61 7.49 -9.66
N GLY A 76 -10.35 7.14 -10.71
CA GLY A 76 -11.81 7.22 -10.75
C GLY A 76 -12.32 8.55 -11.28
N ASP A 77 -13.64 8.64 -11.45
CA ASP A 77 -14.33 9.85 -11.93
C ASP A 77 -15.09 10.50 -10.78
N PHE A 78 -14.67 11.70 -10.35
CA PHE A 78 -15.48 12.51 -9.43
C PHE A 78 -16.54 13.29 -10.22
N ASP A 79 -17.79 13.21 -9.77
CA ASP A 79 -18.83 14.14 -10.20
C ASP A 79 -18.77 15.46 -9.41
N ALA A 80 -19.67 16.39 -9.73
CA ALA A 80 -19.73 17.69 -9.05
C ALA A 80 -20.06 17.58 -7.54
N ALA A 81 -20.74 16.53 -7.09
CA ALA A 81 -21.05 16.34 -5.68
C ALA A 81 -19.82 15.91 -4.89
N HIS A 82 -19.04 14.98 -5.42
CA HIS A 82 -17.75 14.57 -4.85
C HIS A 82 -16.79 15.76 -4.74
N LEU A 83 -16.67 16.57 -5.81
CA LEU A 83 -15.84 17.77 -5.81
C LEU A 83 -16.23 18.77 -4.71
N ARG A 84 -17.54 19.00 -4.51
CA ARG A 84 -18.02 19.88 -3.43
C ARG A 84 -17.68 19.32 -2.06
N PHE A 85 -17.89 18.02 -1.86
CA PHE A 85 -17.55 17.37 -0.60
C PHE A 85 -16.05 17.48 -0.26
N PHE A 86 -15.17 17.29 -1.23
CA PHE A 86 -13.73 17.46 -1.01
C PHE A 86 -13.37 18.90 -0.63
N VAL A 87 -13.96 19.89 -1.30
CA VAL A 87 -13.77 21.30 -0.95
C VAL A 87 -14.28 21.59 0.47
N GLU A 88 -15.45 21.05 0.85
CA GLU A 88 -16.00 21.19 2.21
C GLU A 88 -15.11 20.55 3.28
N MET A 89 -14.50 19.42 2.95
CA MET A 89 -13.53 18.73 3.81
C MET A 89 -12.11 19.32 3.73
N GLY A 90 -11.91 20.38 2.92
CA GLY A 90 -10.62 20.99 2.61
C GLY A 90 -9.57 20.02 2.03
N VAL A 91 -10.03 18.97 1.37
CA VAL A 91 -9.21 18.04 0.58
C VAL A 91 -8.86 18.71 -0.74
N GLU A 92 -7.57 18.78 -1.05
CA GLU A 92 -7.09 19.31 -2.32
C GLU A 92 -7.48 18.37 -3.46
N VAL A 93 -8.42 18.81 -4.30
CA VAL A 93 -8.83 18.02 -5.45
C VAL A 93 -7.75 18.11 -6.55
N PRO A 94 -7.24 16.96 -7.03
CA PRO A 94 -6.29 16.94 -8.13
C PRO A 94 -6.89 17.54 -9.40
N ALA A 95 -6.16 18.45 -10.02
CA ALA A 95 -6.56 19.05 -11.30
C ALA A 95 -6.62 18.03 -12.46
N ARG A 96 -6.03 16.84 -12.30
CA ARG A 96 -5.95 15.80 -13.34
C ARG A 96 -6.25 14.43 -12.75
N ARG A 97 -7.04 13.64 -13.48
CA ARG A 97 -7.34 12.24 -13.14
C ARG A 97 -6.42 11.29 -13.89
N ALA A 98 -6.06 10.19 -13.23
CA ALA A 98 -5.43 9.05 -13.86
C ALA A 98 -6.48 7.95 -14.10
N SER A 99 -6.34 7.23 -15.20
CA SER A 99 -7.22 6.10 -15.52
C SER A 99 -6.74 4.85 -14.77
N ALA A 100 -7.60 4.29 -13.91
CA ALA A 100 -7.30 3.04 -13.19
C ALA A 100 -6.94 1.90 -14.15
N ALA A 101 -7.73 1.75 -15.22
CA ALA A 101 -7.48 0.77 -16.27
C ALA A 101 -6.13 1.01 -16.97
N ARG A 102 -5.76 2.27 -17.23
CA ARG A 102 -4.47 2.60 -17.85
C ARG A 102 -3.29 2.28 -16.93
N LEU A 103 -3.42 2.57 -15.63
CA LEU A 103 -2.42 2.22 -14.63
C LEU A 103 -2.26 0.70 -14.54
N GLY A 104 -3.36 -0.04 -14.42
CA GLY A 104 -3.36 -1.51 -14.39
C GLY A 104 -2.71 -2.13 -15.64
N ALA A 105 -3.08 -1.63 -16.83
CA ALA A 105 -2.48 -2.07 -18.09
C ALA A 105 -0.98 -1.75 -18.18
N ALA A 106 -0.54 -0.60 -17.65
CA ALA A 106 0.87 -0.23 -17.61
C ALA A 106 1.67 -1.17 -16.69
N LEU A 107 1.19 -1.42 -15.47
CA LEU A 107 1.85 -2.31 -14.51
C LEU A 107 1.98 -3.74 -15.07
N MET A 108 0.97 -4.22 -15.79
CA MET A 108 1.06 -5.50 -16.52
C MET A 108 2.13 -5.46 -17.60
N ALA A 109 2.15 -4.41 -18.42
CA ALA A 109 3.10 -4.27 -19.53
C ALA A 109 4.56 -4.04 -19.10
N PHE A 110 4.78 -3.53 -17.89
CA PHE A 110 6.12 -3.25 -17.35
C PHE A 110 6.77 -4.46 -16.70
N GLU A 111 6.13 -5.64 -16.74
CA GLU A 111 6.60 -6.85 -16.06
C GLU A 111 6.86 -6.60 -14.56
N THR A 112 6.15 -5.64 -13.97
CA THR A 112 6.15 -5.38 -12.52
C THR A 112 5.25 -6.38 -11.79
N LEU A 113 4.18 -6.79 -12.46
CA LEU A 113 3.27 -7.84 -12.03
C LEU A 113 3.80 -9.19 -12.50
N VAL A 114 3.44 -10.26 -11.79
CA VAL A 114 3.82 -11.66 -12.04
C VAL A 114 5.33 -11.95 -12.08
N ASN A 115 6.17 -10.95 -11.80
CA ASN A 115 7.62 -11.06 -11.81
C ASN A 115 8.15 -11.35 -10.40
N PRO A 116 8.71 -12.54 -10.13
CA PRO A 116 9.17 -12.91 -8.78
C PRO A 116 10.42 -12.14 -8.33
N ARG A 117 11.04 -11.36 -9.23
CA ARG A 117 12.16 -10.47 -8.90
C ARG A 117 11.70 -9.12 -8.38
N VAL A 118 10.42 -8.77 -8.56
CA VAL A 118 9.85 -7.51 -8.09
C VAL A 118 9.11 -7.79 -6.78
N ALA A 119 9.66 -7.28 -5.67
CA ALA A 119 9.07 -7.43 -4.35
C ALA A 119 7.98 -6.39 -4.15
N TRP A 120 6.74 -6.83 -3.92
CA TRP A 120 5.61 -5.95 -3.59
C TRP A 120 5.49 -5.83 -2.08
N VAL A 121 5.44 -4.60 -1.57
CA VAL A 121 5.47 -4.34 -0.13
C VAL A 121 4.26 -3.51 0.27
N THR A 122 3.56 -3.93 1.31
CA THR A 122 2.38 -3.24 1.85
C THR A 122 2.44 -3.18 3.38
N TYR A 123 1.59 -2.38 4.01
CA TYR A 123 1.42 -2.41 5.46
C TYR A 123 -0.08 -2.49 5.77
N ASP A 124 -0.55 -3.60 6.34
CA ASP A 124 -2.00 -3.85 6.46
C ASP A 124 -2.68 -3.84 5.08
N GLY A 125 -2.06 -4.57 4.14
CA GLY A 125 -2.14 -4.27 2.71
C GLY A 125 -3.32 -4.86 1.96
N ALA A 126 -4.25 -5.51 2.64
CA ALA A 126 -5.32 -6.25 1.97
C ALA A 126 -6.18 -5.31 1.09
N ALA A 127 -6.54 -4.14 1.62
CA ALA A 127 -7.28 -3.12 0.86
C ALA A 127 -6.46 -2.57 -0.31
N ASP A 128 -5.16 -2.32 -0.09
CA ASP A 128 -4.23 -1.81 -1.10
C ASP A 128 -4.18 -2.72 -2.32
N LEU A 129 -3.93 -4.02 -2.09
CA LEU A 129 -3.83 -5.02 -3.14
C LEU A 129 -5.18 -5.28 -3.80
N ALA A 130 -6.28 -5.27 -3.03
CA ALA A 130 -7.62 -5.42 -3.59
C ALA A 130 -7.96 -4.29 -4.56
N TYR A 131 -7.67 -3.05 -4.19
CA TYR A 131 -7.87 -1.90 -5.06
C TYR A 131 -6.98 -1.96 -6.30
N LEU A 132 -5.72 -2.38 -6.14
CA LEU A 132 -4.80 -2.55 -7.26
C LEU A 132 -5.23 -3.67 -8.21
N ILE A 133 -5.72 -4.80 -7.69
CA ILE A 133 -6.30 -5.90 -8.48
C ILE A 133 -7.51 -5.40 -9.28
N ARG A 134 -8.38 -4.59 -8.69
CA ARG A 134 -9.48 -3.95 -9.43
C ARG A 134 -8.94 -3.07 -10.57
N CYS A 135 -7.88 -2.30 -10.34
CA CYS A 135 -7.25 -1.50 -11.39
C CYS A 135 -6.71 -2.37 -12.54
N ILE A 136 -6.01 -3.47 -12.21
CA ILE A 136 -5.47 -4.45 -13.18
C ILE A 136 -6.60 -5.11 -13.97
N GLY A 137 -7.69 -5.47 -13.29
CA GLY A 137 -8.89 -6.06 -13.88
C GLY A 137 -9.80 -5.06 -14.60
N GLY A 138 -9.39 -3.80 -14.80
CA GLY A 138 -10.22 -2.80 -15.49
C GLY A 138 -11.51 -2.43 -14.76
N GLY A 139 -11.52 -2.52 -13.43
CA GLY A 139 -12.67 -2.22 -12.57
C GLY A 139 -13.58 -3.40 -12.26
N MET A 140 -13.22 -4.62 -12.68
CA MET A 140 -13.96 -5.84 -12.33
C MET A 140 -14.12 -5.97 -10.80
N GLN A 141 -15.26 -6.55 -10.39
CA GLN A 141 -15.51 -6.87 -8.99
C GLN A 141 -14.53 -7.93 -8.50
N LEU A 142 -14.21 -7.85 -7.21
CA LEU A 142 -13.40 -8.86 -6.54
C LEU A 142 -14.10 -10.23 -6.52
N PRO A 143 -13.34 -11.33 -6.42
CA PRO A 143 -13.93 -12.67 -6.31
C PRO A 143 -14.90 -12.79 -5.14
N LEU A 144 -15.97 -13.56 -5.30
CA LEU A 144 -16.96 -13.79 -4.23
C LEU A 144 -16.37 -14.51 -3.00
N GLN A 145 -15.32 -15.30 -3.19
CA GLN A 145 -14.71 -16.10 -2.12
C GLN A 145 -13.32 -15.56 -1.76
N ARG A 146 -13.05 -15.45 -0.45
CA ARG A 146 -11.77 -14.99 0.10
C ARG A 146 -10.57 -15.73 -0.46
N HIS A 147 -10.66 -17.06 -0.58
CA HIS A 147 -9.56 -17.87 -1.10
C HIS A 147 -9.19 -17.52 -2.55
N ASN A 148 -10.17 -17.13 -3.38
CA ASN A 148 -9.93 -16.75 -4.77
C ASN A 148 -9.27 -15.37 -4.85
N PHE A 149 -9.63 -14.45 -3.95
CA PHE A 149 -8.91 -13.18 -3.81
C PHE A 149 -7.45 -13.41 -3.41
N LEU A 150 -7.18 -14.25 -2.41
CA LEU A 150 -5.82 -14.57 -2.01
C LEU A 150 -5.01 -15.26 -3.12
N LEU A 151 -5.66 -16.11 -3.92
CA LEU A 151 -5.06 -16.70 -5.10
C LEU A 151 -4.68 -15.63 -6.15
N LEU A 152 -5.54 -14.63 -6.39
CA LEU A 152 -5.22 -13.51 -7.27
C LEU A 152 -4.04 -12.70 -6.75
N CYS A 153 -4.00 -12.39 -5.45
CA CYS A 153 -2.87 -11.69 -4.84
C CYS A 153 -1.55 -12.42 -5.11
N ARG A 154 -1.50 -13.72 -4.82
CA ARG A 154 -0.29 -14.54 -5.04
C ARG A 154 0.08 -14.70 -6.51
N THR A 155 -0.91 -14.66 -7.40
CA THR A 155 -0.69 -14.77 -8.84
C THR A 155 -0.09 -13.48 -9.39
N PHE A 156 -0.69 -12.32 -9.08
CA PHE A 156 -0.20 -11.04 -9.57
C PHE A 156 1.04 -10.53 -8.86
N PHE A 157 1.23 -10.90 -7.59
CA PHE A 157 2.31 -10.43 -6.73
C PHE A 157 3.06 -11.62 -6.09
N PRO A 158 3.82 -12.41 -6.88
CA PRO A 158 4.48 -13.64 -6.39
C PRO A 158 5.58 -13.39 -5.35
N ALA A 159 6.02 -12.16 -5.18
CA ALA A 159 6.97 -11.73 -4.15
C ALA A 159 6.39 -10.62 -3.28
N MET A 160 5.18 -10.82 -2.76
CA MET A 160 4.54 -9.86 -1.86
C MET A 160 4.87 -10.10 -0.38
N TYR A 161 5.02 -9.01 0.37
CA TYR A 161 5.25 -9.02 1.82
C TYR A 161 4.40 -7.95 2.49
N ASP A 162 3.61 -8.36 3.48
CA ASP A 162 2.92 -7.45 4.37
C ASP A 162 3.84 -7.12 5.56
N LEU A 163 4.26 -5.87 5.64
CA LEU A 163 5.16 -5.36 6.66
C LEU A 163 4.56 -5.47 8.07
N LYS A 164 3.24 -5.46 8.21
CA LYS A 164 2.58 -5.66 9.52
C LYS A 164 2.72 -7.10 9.99
N VAL A 165 2.69 -8.07 9.09
CA VAL A 165 3.01 -9.48 9.40
C VAL A 165 4.47 -9.61 9.83
N LEU A 166 5.40 -9.05 9.05
CA LEU A 166 6.83 -9.11 9.38
C LEU A 166 7.14 -8.46 10.74
N ALA A 167 6.54 -7.30 11.00
CA ALA A 167 6.60 -6.58 12.26
C ALA A 167 6.15 -7.43 13.46
N MET A 168 4.95 -8.03 13.36
CA MET A 168 4.38 -8.87 14.44
C MET A 168 5.24 -10.10 14.76
N HIS A 169 6.03 -10.54 13.79
CA HIS A 169 6.95 -11.67 13.96
C HIS A 169 8.39 -11.24 14.26
N GLY A 170 8.66 -9.95 14.48
CA GLY A 170 9.98 -9.44 14.84
C GLY A 170 11.00 -9.49 13.70
N GLU A 171 10.56 -9.60 12.45
CA GLU A 171 11.44 -9.63 11.27
C GLU A 171 11.66 -8.25 10.64
N LEU A 172 10.91 -7.25 11.11
CA LEU A 172 11.01 -5.87 10.65
C LEU A 172 11.15 -4.94 11.87
N GLU A 173 12.35 -4.38 12.03
CA GLU A 173 12.60 -3.28 12.97
C GLU A 173 12.59 -1.95 12.19
N VAL A 174 11.56 -1.14 12.40
CA VAL A 174 11.55 0.22 11.85
C VAL A 174 12.33 1.10 12.82
N SER A 175 13.63 1.28 12.58
CA SER A 175 14.47 2.15 13.41
C SER A 175 13.90 3.58 13.37
N HIS A 176 13.57 4.10 14.57
CA HIS A 176 12.83 5.35 14.89
C HIS A 176 11.39 5.20 15.41
N SER A 177 11.07 4.12 16.12
CA SER A 177 9.97 4.12 17.11
C SER A 177 10.53 3.88 18.53
N PRO A 178 10.33 4.79 19.51
CA PRO A 178 10.79 4.60 20.89
C PRO A 178 9.91 3.65 21.72
N SER A 179 8.98 2.93 21.10
CA SER A 179 8.13 1.94 21.74
C SER A 179 8.11 0.68 20.88
N SER A 180 7.99 -0.47 21.52
CA SER A 180 7.98 -1.83 20.94
C SER A 180 6.83 -2.14 19.98
N ASN A 181 6.14 -1.10 19.51
CA ASN A 181 5.08 -1.14 18.51
C ASN A 181 5.57 -0.29 17.34
N ASN A 182 5.35 -0.71 16.11
CA ASN A 182 5.76 0.01 14.89
C ASN A 182 4.89 1.26 14.64
N ALA A 183 4.80 2.13 15.65
CA ALA A 183 4.02 3.36 15.69
C ALA A 183 4.33 4.28 14.52
N LEU A 184 5.56 4.25 13.97
CA LEU A 184 5.87 5.05 12.78
C LEU A 184 5.07 4.62 11.53
N LEU A 185 4.77 3.34 11.36
CA LEU A 185 3.94 2.86 10.24
C LEU A 185 2.44 3.01 10.54
N ASP A 186 2.06 2.95 11.82
CA ASP A 186 0.68 3.14 12.26
C ASP A 186 0.24 4.62 12.34
N GLU A 187 1.17 5.54 12.62
CA GLU A 187 0.89 6.97 12.90
C GLU A 187 1.37 7.93 11.79
N ALA A 188 2.28 7.52 10.90
CA ALA A 188 2.73 8.39 9.82
C ALA A 188 1.64 8.56 8.76
N PRO A 189 1.59 9.72 8.08
CA PRO A 189 0.76 9.83 6.88
C PRO A 189 1.20 8.78 5.86
N ALA A 190 0.24 8.23 5.12
CA ALA A 190 0.45 7.08 4.23
C ALA A 190 1.69 7.20 3.30
N PRO A 191 2.04 8.37 2.73
CA PRO A 191 3.23 8.56 1.90
C PRO A 191 4.58 8.43 2.64
N GLU A 192 4.65 8.82 3.90
CA GLU A 192 5.84 8.67 4.73
C GLU A 192 5.97 7.23 5.23
N ALA A 193 4.83 6.61 5.61
CA ALA A 193 4.77 5.22 6.04
C ALA A 193 5.24 4.26 4.93
N ILE A 194 4.76 4.44 3.70
CA ILE A 194 5.15 3.60 2.55
C ILE A 194 6.63 3.74 2.20
N MET A 195 7.19 4.96 2.28
CA MET A 195 8.61 5.20 2.04
C MET A 195 9.47 4.56 3.13
N ALA A 196 9.13 4.80 4.39
CA ALA A 196 9.83 4.21 5.54
C ALA A 196 9.77 2.69 5.51
N GLY A 197 8.59 2.12 5.25
CA GLY A 197 8.37 0.68 5.14
C GLY A 197 9.18 0.06 4.00
N SER A 198 9.18 0.65 2.80
CA SER A 198 9.96 0.15 1.66
C SER A 198 11.47 0.16 1.93
N SER A 199 11.96 1.19 2.64
CA SER A 199 13.37 1.34 2.98
C SER A 199 13.78 0.37 4.08
N ALA A 200 12.94 0.18 5.10
CA ALA A 200 13.16 -0.81 6.15
C ALA A 200 13.20 -2.24 5.58
N PHE A 201 12.28 -2.57 4.67
CA PHE A 201 12.27 -3.84 3.96
C PHE A 201 13.56 -4.07 3.15
N ALA A 202 14.03 -3.05 2.42
CA ALA A 202 15.31 -3.11 1.71
C ALA A 202 16.48 -3.37 2.66
N GLY A 203 16.48 -2.74 3.85
CA GLY A 203 17.44 -3.00 4.91
C GLY A 203 17.46 -4.46 5.36
N CYS A 204 16.28 -5.06 5.56
CA CYS A 204 16.18 -6.48 5.91
C CYS A 204 16.71 -7.41 4.81
N LEU A 205 16.53 -7.05 3.53
CA LEU A 205 17.13 -7.81 2.41
C LEU A 205 18.66 -7.72 2.38
N GLY A 206 19.25 -6.69 2.99
CA GLY A 206 20.69 -6.54 3.13
C GLY A 206 21.32 -7.52 4.12
N ASP A 207 20.54 -8.10 5.04
CA ASP A 207 20.96 -9.17 5.94
C ASP A 207 20.43 -10.54 5.47
N PRO A 208 21.29 -11.45 4.95
CA PRO A 208 20.86 -12.75 4.47
C PRO A 208 20.12 -13.61 5.50
N ALA A 209 20.45 -13.47 6.79
CA ALA A 209 19.79 -14.23 7.85
C ALA A 209 18.34 -13.77 8.04
N THR A 210 18.13 -12.45 8.08
CA THR A 210 16.79 -11.86 8.16
C THR A 210 15.99 -12.10 6.89
N ALA A 211 16.57 -11.90 5.71
CA ALA A 211 15.92 -12.19 4.43
C ALA A 211 15.43 -13.66 4.34
N ALA A 212 16.24 -14.61 4.80
CA ALA A 212 15.86 -16.02 4.82
C ALA A 212 14.69 -16.31 5.78
N ARG A 213 14.61 -15.62 6.92
CA ARG A 213 13.48 -15.76 7.86
C ARG A 213 12.21 -15.13 7.29
N MET A 214 12.31 -13.95 6.66
CA MET A 214 11.16 -13.26 6.04
C MET A 214 10.48 -14.08 4.95
N GLU A 215 11.23 -14.95 4.26
CA GLU A 215 10.71 -15.76 3.15
C GLU A 215 9.49 -16.62 3.54
N ARG A 216 9.40 -17.05 4.80
CA ARG A 216 8.25 -17.82 5.30
C ARG A 216 6.93 -17.03 5.32
N TYR A 217 7.01 -15.71 5.27
CA TYR A 217 5.87 -14.78 5.27
C TYR A 217 5.56 -14.23 3.87
N ARG A 218 6.29 -14.68 2.84
CA ARG A 218 5.98 -14.32 1.45
C ARG A 218 4.54 -14.74 1.12
N GLY A 219 3.75 -13.80 0.59
CA GLY A 219 2.37 -14.08 0.19
C GLY A 219 1.39 -14.23 1.36
N VAL A 220 1.77 -13.84 2.57
CA VAL A 220 0.90 -13.79 3.75
C VAL A 220 0.38 -12.36 3.92
N LEU A 221 -0.94 -12.21 3.92
CA LEU A 221 -1.63 -10.95 4.20
C LEU A 221 -2.13 -10.91 5.65
N PHE A 222 -1.84 -9.79 6.30
CA PHE A 222 -2.32 -9.56 7.66
C PHE A 222 -3.84 -9.66 7.69
N GLY A 223 -4.37 -10.46 8.60
CA GLY A 223 -5.81 -10.58 8.78
C GLY A 223 -6.56 -11.30 7.66
N PHE A 224 -5.90 -11.98 6.73
CA PHE A 224 -6.57 -12.71 5.66
C PHE A 224 -6.07 -14.15 5.49
N ASP A 225 -4.82 -14.45 5.84
CA ASP A 225 -4.25 -15.78 5.65
C ASP A 225 -4.40 -16.73 6.84
N ASP A 226 -4.91 -16.22 7.96
CA ASP A 226 -5.40 -17.05 9.05
C ASP A 226 -6.85 -17.48 8.74
N ASP A 227 -7.02 -18.69 8.20
CA ASP A 227 -8.26 -19.45 8.36
C ASP A 227 -7.91 -20.79 9.00
N SER A 228 -8.53 -21.04 10.15
CA SER A 228 -8.72 -22.36 10.72
C SER A 228 -9.59 -23.23 9.80
N SER A 229 -9.04 -23.65 8.66
CA SER A 229 -9.50 -24.79 7.87
C SER A 229 -8.26 -25.50 7.36
N GLY A 230 -7.82 -26.50 8.11
CA GLY A 230 -6.50 -27.11 8.01
C GLY A 230 -6.11 -27.50 6.59
N THR A 231 -4.97 -26.98 6.13
CA THR A 231 -3.82 -27.71 5.58
C THR A 231 -2.81 -26.68 5.06
N THR A 232 -2.03 -26.09 5.96
CA THR A 232 -0.64 -25.65 5.74
C THR A 232 -0.07 -25.24 7.09
N ALA A 233 1.16 -25.69 7.36
CA ALA A 233 1.98 -25.50 8.57
C ALA A 233 1.34 -24.64 9.69
N SER A 234 0.97 -25.29 10.79
CA SER A 234 0.59 -24.65 12.04
C SER A 234 1.66 -23.62 12.43
N TYR A 235 1.31 -22.33 12.34
CA TYR A 235 2.07 -21.29 13.03
C TYR A 235 1.99 -21.61 14.51
N GLY A 236 3.12 -21.99 15.11
CA GLY A 236 3.22 -22.27 16.53
C GLY A 236 2.96 -20.99 17.31
N TYR A 237 1.70 -20.77 17.70
CA TYR A 237 1.37 -19.93 18.82
C TYR A 237 1.99 -20.60 20.05
N GLY A 238 2.98 -19.94 20.67
CA GLY A 238 3.45 -20.34 21.99
C GLY A 238 2.26 -20.36 22.94
N GLU A 239 2.10 -21.45 23.69
CA GLU A 239 1.02 -21.63 24.64
C GLU A 239 0.97 -20.46 25.64
N GLY A 240 -0.05 -19.62 25.49
CA GLY A 240 -0.28 -18.44 26.29
C GLY A 240 -1.50 -17.68 25.78
N GLU A 241 -2.67 -18.02 26.34
CA GLU A 241 -3.99 -17.42 26.13
C GLU A 241 -4.67 -17.64 24.77
N HIS A 242 -5.74 -18.44 24.82
CA HIS A 242 -6.71 -18.59 23.73
C HIS A 242 -7.47 -17.28 23.51
N HIS A 243 -6.97 -16.43 22.62
CA HIS A 243 -7.73 -15.30 22.09
C HIS A 243 -8.50 -15.76 20.84
N HIS A 244 -9.81 -15.60 20.84
CA HIS A 244 -10.61 -15.75 19.62
C HIS A 244 -10.18 -14.67 18.63
N HIS A 245 -9.39 -15.03 17.61
CA HIS A 245 -8.82 -14.06 16.69
C HIS A 245 -9.84 -13.61 15.66
N HIS A 246 -10.35 -12.39 15.86
CA HIS A 246 -11.06 -11.59 14.86
C HIS A 246 -10.07 -11.17 13.76
N LEU A 247 -10.54 -11.08 12.50
CA LEU A 247 -9.73 -10.37 11.49
C LEU A 247 -9.52 -8.94 12.04
N PRO A 248 -8.38 -8.30 11.81
CA PRO A 248 -8.13 -6.96 12.33
C PRO A 248 -9.23 -6.00 11.86
N ALA A 249 -9.66 -5.11 12.75
CA ALA A 249 -10.45 -3.96 12.33
C ALA A 249 -9.69 -3.30 11.18
N ILE A 250 -10.35 -3.11 10.04
CA ILE A 250 -9.77 -2.42 8.89
C ILE A 250 -9.28 -1.07 9.42
N SER A 251 -7.96 -0.90 9.50
CA SER A 251 -7.37 0.36 9.93
C SER A 251 -7.54 1.34 8.78
N TYR A 252 -8.69 2.00 8.74
CA TYR A 252 -8.86 3.19 7.92
C TYR A 252 -7.91 4.21 8.52
N ALA A 253 -6.74 4.38 7.90
CA ALA A 253 -5.84 5.47 8.23
C ALA A 253 -6.72 6.71 8.39
N GLN A 254 -6.79 7.20 9.63
CA GLN A 254 -7.61 8.34 9.96
C GLN A 254 -7.18 9.44 8.99
N VAL A 255 -8.13 9.98 8.24
CA VAL A 255 -7.94 11.29 7.62
C VAL A 255 -7.37 12.16 8.74
N PRO A 256 -6.11 12.62 8.66
CA PRO A 256 -5.52 13.34 9.79
C PRO A 256 -6.46 14.51 10.09
N PRO A 257 -6.81 14.78 11.37
CA PRO A 257 -7.61 15.95 11.69
C PRO A 257 -6.86 17.17 11.16
N MET A 258 -7.45 17.82 10.16
CA MET A 258 -6.87 19.01 9.56
C MET A 258 -6.80 20.08 10.65
N TYR A 259 -5.59 20.44 11.08
CA TYR A 259 -5.41 21.59 11.95
C TYR A 259 -5.78 22.85 11.15
N PRO A 260 -6.80 23.63 11.56
CA PRO A 260 -7.16 24.85 10.86
C PRO A 260 -6.14 25.93 11.23
N GLY A 261 -5.08 26.09 10.43
CA GLY A 261 -4.14 27.18 10.65
C GLY A 261 -2.74 27.01 10.07
N ALA A 262 -2.60 26.76 8.78
CA ALA A 262 -1.35 27.06 8.08
C ALA A 262 -1.65 27.44 6.62
N MET A 263 -2.10 28.68 6.40
CA MET A 263 -1.92 29.32 5.10
C MET A 263 -0.42 29.38 4.81
N THR A 264 0.07 28.54 3.91
CA THR A 264 1.37 28.78 3.27
C THR A 264 1.13 29.06 1.78
N SER A 265 1.08 30.36 1.51
CA SER A 265 1.66 31.05 0.37
C SER A 265 2.06 30.17 -0.83
N VAL A 266 1.36 30.40 -1.94
CA VAL A 266 1.82 30.14 -3.31
C VAL A 266 3.29 30.59 -3.44
N GLY A 267 4.19 29.65 -3.75
CA GLY A 267 5.63 29.89 -3.87
C GLY A 267 6.19 29.21 -5.12
N SER A 268 6.53 30.04 -6.08
CA SER A 268 7.27 29.79 -7.32
C SER A 268 8.46 28.84 -7.19
N PHE A 269 8.70 28.07 -8.25
CA PHE A 269 9.92 27.31 -8.51
C PHE A 269 11.20 28.09 -8.15
N VAL A 270 12.04 27.53 -7.29
CA VAL A 270 13.43 27.93 -7.10
C VAL A 270 14.30 26.74 -7.45
N THR A 271 15.03 26.84 -8.56
CA THR A 271 16.16 25.96 -8.86
C THR A 271 17.37 26.37 -8.01
N PRO A 272 18.08 25.44 -7.36
CA PRO A 272 19.34 25.78 -6.71
C PRO A 272 20.42 25.98 -7.77
N SER A 273 21.00 27.18 -7.84
CA SER A 273 22.24 27.42 -8.61
C SER A 273 23.41 26.84 -7.83
N PHE A 274 24.12 25.88 -8.42
CA PHE A 274 25.44 25.50 -7.93
C PHE A 274 26.46 26.55 -8.36
N ARG A 275 27.21 27.08 -7.39
CA ARG A 275 28.47 27.79 -7.65
C ARG A 275 29.56 26.74 -7.79
N ASP A 276 30.28 26.79 -8.91
CA ASP A 276 31.57 26.11 -9.04
C ASP A 276 32.59 26.76 -8.09
N PRO A 277 33.40 25.97 -7.36
CA PRO A 277 34.63 26.47 -6.78
C PRO A 277 35.78 26.35 -7.79
N ASN A 278 36.52 27.46 -7.92
CA ASN A 278 37.85 27.57 -8.53
C ASN A 278 38.85 26.54 -7.96
#